data_AF-A0A8H8VG99-F1
#
_entry.id   AF-A0A8H8VG99-F1
#
_cell.length_a   1.000
_cell.length_b   1.000
_cell.length_c   1.000
_cell.angle_alpha   90.00
_cell.angle_beta   90.00
_cell.angle_gamma   90.00
#
_symmetry.space_group_name_H-M   'P 1'
#
loop_
_entity.id
_entity.type
_entity.pdbx_description
1 polymer ?
#
loop_
_entity_poly.entity_id
_entity_poly.type
_entity_poly.pdbx_seq_one_letter_code
_entity_poly.pdbx_strand_id
1 'polypeptide(L)'
;MGVCHFVVAGLLSAGEYNPDGWYDNPNVVIRVTGPRANAVIFFCYLLIVIYALTLAPVAWIYAAEVWSLETRATGMALAATANWIFNFALGLFVPPAFKNITWKTFIVFGVLCMGAAVQAFFTYPETAGKTLEEIEQLFSHEGPLPWKTKKGESTLDAKVQEIADQSAEKRMMGMREEMGAGKSEQVENITQ
;
A
#
# COMPACT_ATOMS: atom_id res chain seq x y z
N MET A 1 13.30 -0.77 4.85
CA MET A 1 13.92 -0.13 3.67
C MET A 1 14.84 1.04 4.03
N GLY A 2 14.38 2.08 4.74
CA GLY A 2 15.24 3.22 5.13
C GLY A 2 16.45 2.84 5.98
N VAL A 3 16.26 1.95 6.97
CA VAL A 3 17.36 1.42 7.81
C VAL A 3 18.45 0.73 6.95
N CYS A 4 18.06 -0.06 5.94
CA CYS A 4 19.02 -0.73 5.06
C CYS A 4 19.91 0.27 4.31
N HIS A 5 19.35 1.40 3.87
CA HIS A 5 20.13 2.46 3.22
C HIS A 5 21.17 3.08 4.16
N PHE A 6 20.81 3.33 5.42
CA PHE A 6 21.77 3.85 6.40
C PHE A 6 22.87 2.84 6.73
N VAL A 7 22.54 1.55 6.82
CA VAL A 7 23.54 0.49 7.03
C VAL A 7 24.50 0.39 5.83
N VAL A 8 23.97 0.41 4.60
CA VAL A 8 24.80 0.41 3.39
C VAL A 8 25.69 1.65 3.33
N ALA A 9 25.14 2.83 3.63
CA ALA A 9 25.92 4.07 3.69
C ALA A 9 27.06 3.98 4.71
N GLY A 10 26.77 3.47 5.92
CA GLY A 10 27.76 3.29 6.98
C GLY A 10 28.87 2.33 6.57
N LEU A 11 28.52 1.19 5.98
CA LEU A 11 29.50 0.21 5.51
C LEU A 11 30.37 0.73 4.35
N LEU A 12 29.78 1.48 3.42
CA LEU A 12 30.50 2.10 2.30
C LEU A 12 31.38 3.28 2.74
N SER A 13 31.04 3.98 3.83
CA SER A 13 31.84 5.08 4.36
C SER A 13 33.23 4.64 4.84
N ALA A 14 33.37 3.38 5.25
CA ALA A 14 34.63 2.75 5.63
C ALA A 14 35.37 2.11 4.45
N GLY A 15 34.92 2.38 3.21
CA GLY A 15 35.55 1.94 1.97
C GLY A 15 36.69 2.84 1.51
N GLU A 16 37.47 2.34 0.57
CA GLU A 16 38.55 3.10 -0.08
C GLU A 16 37.94 3.97 -1.19
N TYR A 17 38.15 5.28 -1.09
CA TYR A 17 37.72 6.26 -2.09
C TYR A 17 38.86 6.56 -3.06
N ASN A 18 38.61 6.40 -4.35
CA ASN A 18 39.52 6.79 -5.42
C ASN A 18 38.78 7.68 -6.45
N PRO A 19 39.15 8.96 -6.58
CA PRO A 19 38.50 9.86 -7.53
C PRO A 19 38.79 9.51 -9.00
N ASP A 20 39.92 8.87 -9.29
CA ASP A 20 40.30 8.43 -10.65
C ASP A 20 39.59 7.12 -11.06
N GLY A 21 38.87 6.51 -10.11
CA GLY A 21 38.15 5.27 -10.28
C GLY A 21 39.02 4.03 -10.12
N TRP A 22 38.35 2.89 -10.02
CA TRP A 22 38.97 1.57 -9.89
C TRP A 22 38.79 0.78 -11.18
N TYR A 23 39.73 -0.12 -11.48
CA TYR A 23 39.64 -1.05 -12.63
C TYR A 23 39.51 -0.34 -14.00
N ASP A 24 40.28 0.74 -14.21
CA ASP A 24 40.21 1.60 -15.40
C ASP A 24 38.80 2.15 -15.67
N ASN A 25 37.94 2.16 -14.65
CA ASN A 25 36.57 2.62 -14.73
C ASN A 25 36.34 3.83 -13.80
N PRO A 26 36.24 5.05 -14.36
CA PRO A 26 36.05 6.27 -13.57
C PRO A 26 34.66 6.34 -12.88
N ASN A 27 33.75 5.41 -13.18
CA ASN A 27 32.44 5.34 -12.53
C ASN A 27 32.47 4.55 -11.21
N VAL A 28 33.53 3.78 -10.94
CA VAL A 28 33.67 3.01 -9.70
C VAL A 28 34.61 3.75 -8.78
N VAL A 29 34.07 4.62 -7.93
CA VAL A 29 34.86 5.51 -7.07
C VAL A 29 35.03 5.02 -5.63
N ILE A 30 34.22 4.05 -5.19
CA ILE A 30 34.33 3.42 -3.87
C ILE A 30 34.62 1.94 -4.04
N ARG A 31 35.61 1.44 -3.31
CA ARG A 31 35.93 0.03 -3.20
C ARG A 31 35.76 -0.46 -1.76
N VAL A 32 35.04 -1.56 -1.60
CA VAL A 32 34.90 -2.27 -0.32
C VAL A 32 35.26 -3.73 -0.54
N THR A 33 36.04 -4.31 0.37
CA THR A 33 36.54 -5.69 0.27
C THR A 33 36.23 -6.49 1.54
N GLY A 34 36.34 -7.82 1.44
CA GLY A 34 36.18 -8.73 2.56
C GLY A 34 34.73 -8.82 3.09
N PRO A 35 34.55 -9.14 4.39
CA PRO A 35 33.22 -9.36 4.98
C PRO A 35 32.26 -8.17 4.86
N ARG A 36 32.80 -6.95 4.78
CA ARG A 36 32.01 -5.72 4.63
C ARG A 36 31.31 -5.66 3.27
N ALA A 37 31.98 -6.10 2.21
CA ALA A 37 31.41 -6.14 0.86
C ALA A 37 30.22 -7.10 0.80
N ASN A 38 30.35 -8.28 1.43
CA ASN A 38 29.26 -9.25 1.52
C ASN A 38 28.04 -8.68 2.26
N ALA A 39 28.29 -7.93 3.36
CA ALA A 39 27.22 -7.26 4.09
C ALA A 39 26.51 -6.19 3.24
N VAL A 40 27.27 -5.35 2.52
CA VAL A 40 26.69 -4.35 1.59
C VAL A 40 25.78 -5.03 0.57
N ILE A 41 26.27 -6.09 -0.08
CA ILE A 41 25.51 -6.84 -1.08
C ILE A 41 24.22 -7.42 -0.46
N PHE A 42 24.32 -8.05 0.71
CA PHE A 42 23.17 -8.60 1.42
C PHE A 42 22.12 -7.54 1.71
N PHE A 43 22.50 -6.38 2.26
CA PHE A 43 21.56 -5.31 2.57
C PHE A 43 20.96 -4.65 1.32
N CYS A 44 21.69 -4.60 0.21
CA CYS A 44 21.17 -4.17 -1.09
C CYS A 44 20.09 -5.13 -1.61
N TYR A 45 20.29 -6.45 -1.52
CA TYR A 45 19.25 -7.41 -1.89
C TYR A 45 18.05 -7.38 -0.93
N LEU A 46 18.31 -7.27 0.37
CA LEU A 46 17.25 -7.15 1.38
C LEU A 46 16.36 -5.93 1.14
N LEU A 47 16.95 -4.81 0.71
CA LEU A 47 16.22 -3.61 0.30
C LEU A 47 15.22 -3.92 -0.83
N ILE A 48 15.67 -4.62 -1.88
CA ILE A 48 14.82 -4.99 -3.02
C ILE A 48 13.69 -5.94 -2.58
N VAL A 49 14.00 -6.92 -1.73
CA VAL A 49 12.98 -7.84 -1.19
C VAL A 49 11.90 -7.07 -0.41
N ILE A 50 12.30 -6.17 0.49
CA ILE A 50 11.36 -5.35 1.25
C ILE A 50 10.51 -4.50 0.31
N TYR A 51 11.12 -3.84 -0.68
CA TYR A 51 10.41 -3.02 -1.66
C TYR A 51 9.38 -3.84 -2.45
N ALA A 52 9.77 -5.01 -2.95
CA ALA A 52 8.93 -5.89 -3.74
C ALA A 52 7.71 -6.42 -2.97
N LEU A 53 7.85 -6.67 -1.66
CA LEU A 53 6.76 -7.18 -0.83
C LEU A 53 5.84 -6.09 -0.27
N THR A 54 6.32 -4.85 -0.17
CA THR A 54 5.58 -3.76 0.49
C THR A 54 5.18 -2.68 -0.51
N LEU A 55 6.08 -1.75 -0.80
CA LEU A 55 5.77 -0.54 -1.56
C LEU A 55 5.38 -0.81 -3.00
N ALA A 56 6.00 -1.79 -3.66
CA ALA A 56 5.72 -2.06 -5.07
C ALA A 56 4.24 -2.43 -5.31
N PRO A 57 3.66 -3.46 -4.67
CA PRO A 57 2.24 -3.78 -4.85
C PRO A 57 1.32 -2.77 -4.15
N VAL A 58 1.66 -2.35 -2.93
CA VAL A 58 0.77 -1.49 -2.13
C VAL A 58 0.55 -0.14 -2.78
N ALA A 59 1.57 0.48 -3.39
CA ALA A 59 1.41 1.80 -4.02
C ALA A 59 0.40 1.78 -5.18
N TRP A 60 0.41 0.73 -6.01
CA TRP A 60 -0.51 0.61 -7.14
C TRP A 60 -1.93 0.26 -6.71
N ILE A 61 -2.07 -0.61 -5.70
CA ILE A 61 -3.38 -0.98 -5.15
C ILE A 61 -4.00 0.23 -4.46
N TYR A 62 -3.25 0.88 -3.58
CA TYR A 62 -3.73 2.05 -2.84
C TYR A 62 -4.11 3.19 -3.77
N ALA A 63 -3.32 3.45 -4.82
CA ALA A 63 -3.69 4.45 -5.83
C ALA A 63 -5.03 4.13 -6.49
N ALA A 64 -5.34 2.86 -6.76
CA ALA A 64 -6.61 2.46 -7.36
C ALA A 64 -7.81 2.57 -6.38
N GLU A 65 -7.57 2.40 -5.08
CA GLU A 65 -8.58 2.46 -4.01
C GLU A 65 -8.96 3.88 -3.61
N VAL A 66 -8.03 4.83 -3.68
CA VAL A 66 -8.28 6.24 -3.29
C VAL A 66 -9.20 6.97 -4.27
N TRP A 67 -9.18 6.59 -5.55
CA TRP A 67 -10.01 7.25 -6.56
C TRP A 67 -11.42 6.68 -6.61
N SER A 68 -12.40 7.58 -6.64
CA SER A 68 -13.80 7.25 -6.92
C SER A 68 -13.96 6.60 -8.29
N LEU A 69 -15.01 5.78 -8.46
CA LEU A 69 -15.23 5.01 -9.70
C LEU A 69 -15.21 5.87 -10.96
N GLU A 70 -15.79 7.07 -10.90
CA GLU A 70 -15.88 7.99 -12.05
C GLU A 70 -14.53 8.61 -12.42
N THR A 71 -13.68 8.90 -11.44
CA THR A 71 -12.40 9.62 -11.66
C THR A 71 -11.19 8.71 -11.71
N ARG A 72 -11.35 7.41 -11.39
CA ARG A 72 -10.27 6.43 -11.29
C ARG A 72 -9.38 6.36 -12.51
N ALA A 73 -9.95 6.36 -13.72
CA ALA A 73 -9.14 6.25 -14.93
C ALA A 73 -8.16 7.43 -15.08
N THR A 74 -8.66 8.66 -14.90
CA THR A 74 -7.87 9.89 -14.98
C THR A 74 -6.87 10.00 -13.83
N GLY A 75 -7.31 9.68 -12.61
CA GLY A 75 -6.47 9.70 -11.41
C GLY A 75 -5.30 8.71 -11.49
N MET A 76 -5.58 7.49 -11.97
CA MET A 76 -4.55 6.48 -12.21
C MET A 76 -3.57 6.88 -13.32
N ALA A 77 -4.06 7.50 -14.40
CA ALA A 77 -3.19 8.01 -15.47
C ALA A 77 -2.24 9.10 -14.97
N LEU A 78 -2.73 10.02 -14.12
CA LEU A 78 -1.92 11.05 -13.50
C LEU A 78 -0.87 10.44 -12.55
N ALA A 79 -1.27 9.48 -11.71
CA ALA A 79 -0.37 8.77 -10.81
C ALA A 79 0.74 8.03 -11.58
N ALA A 80 0.39 7.33 -12.66
CA ALA A 80 1.36 6.65 -13.51
C ALA A 80 2.32 7.64 -14.20
N THR A 81 1.81 8.75 -14.73
CA THR A 81 2.63 9.78 -15.37
C THR A 81 3.62 10.39 -14.38
N ALA A 82 3.16 10.73 -13.17
CA ALA A 82 4.04 11.22 -12.12
C ALA A 82 5.12 10.18 -11.76
N ASN A 83 4.75 8.90 -11.62
CA ASN A 83 5.70 7.82 -11.36
C ASN A 83 6.81 7.74 -12.44
N TRP A 84 6.44 7.81 -13.72
CA TRP A 84 7.41 7.77 -14.82
C TRP A 84 8.30 9.01 -14.88
N ILE A 85 7.75 10.20 -14.59
CA ILE A 85 8.54 11.44 -14.49
C ILE A 85 9.59 11.31 -13.38
N PHE A 86 9.20 10.82 -12.20
CA PHE A 86 10.14 10.62 -11.09
C PHE A 86 11.17 9.54 -11.39
N ASN A 87 10.79 8.43 -12.04
CA ASN A 87 11.75 7.42 -12.49
C ASN A 87 12.76 7.99 -13.48
N PHE A 88 12.33 8.84 -14.42
CA PHE A 88 13.23 9.54 -15.34
C PHE A 88 14.17 10.49 -14.61
N ALA A 89 13.64 11.30 -13.69
CA ALA A 89 14.43 12.22 -12.87
C ALA A 89 15.49 11.48 -12.04
N LEU A 90 15.13 10.33 -11.43
CA LEU A 90 16.06 9.47 -10.70
C LEU A 90 17.12 8.86 -11.63
N GLY A 91 16.73 8.42 -12.83
CA GLY A 91 17.67 7.92 -13.83
C GLY A 91 18.73 8.95 -14.23
N LEU A 92 18.38 10.24 -14.26
CA LEU A 92 19.32 11.33 -14.51
C LEU A 92 20.12 11.73 -13.26
N PHE A 93 19.52 11.67 -12.07
CA PHE A 93 20.13 12.12 -10.83
C PHE A 93 21.13 11.10 -10.24
N VAL A 94 20.81 9.81 -10.29
CA VAL A 94 21.56 8.76 -9.58
C VAL A 94 23.01 8.62 -10.10
N PRO A 95 23.28 8.55 -11.42
CA PRO A 95 24.66 8.44 -11.91
C PRO A 95 25.60 9.59 -11.50
N PRO A 96 25.24 10.88 -11.67
CA PRO A 96 26.09 11.98 -11.19
C PRO A 96 26.15 12.07 -9.66
N ALA A 97 25.09 11.67 -8.93
CA ALA A 97 25.14 11.59 -7.48
C ALA A 97 26.23 10.61 -6.99
N PHE A 98 26.32 9.42 -7.59
CA PHE A 98 27.37 8.46 -7.24
C PHE A 98 28.79 8.94 -7.53
N LYS A 99 28.99 9.82 -8.53
CA LYS A 99 30.30 10.43 -8.79
C LYS A 99 30.67 11.51 -7.78
N ASN A 100 29.71 12.38 -7.44
CA ASN A 100 29.99 13.58 -6.63
C ASN A 100 29.90 13.32 -5.13
N ILE A 101 28.86 12.62 -4.68
CA ILE A 101 28.54 12.42 -3.26
C ILE A 101 28.72 10.96 -2.80
N THR A 102 28.99 10.06 -3.75
CA THR A 102 29.46 8.68 -3.52
C THR A 102 28.56 7.90 -2.55
N TRP A 103 29.05 7.53 -1.36
CA TRP A 103 28.31 6.77 -0.35
C TRP A 103 27.17 7.58 0.31
N LYS A 104 27.29 8.91 0.32
CA LYS A 104 26.27 9.79 0.91
C LYS A 104 24.96 9.76 0.11
N THR A 105 24.98 9.33 -1.15
CA THR A 105 23.78 9.06 -1.95
C THR A 105 22.80 8.15 -1.23
N PHE A 106 23.31 7.11 -0.55
CA PHE A 106 22.47 6.20 0.24
C PHE A 106 21.86 6.86 1.47
N ILE A 107 22.53 7.84 2.09
CA ILE A 107 21.93 8.63 3.20
C ILE A 107 20.76 9.44 2.69
N VAL A 108 20.90 10.12 1.54
CA VAL A 108 19.83 10.92 0.94
C VAL A 108 18.60 10.05 0.70
N PHE A 109 18.78 8.88 0.06
CA PHE A 109 17.68 7.95 -0.15
C PHE A 109 17.13 7.38 1.17
N GLY A 110 17.97 7.11 2.15
CA GLY A 110 17.54 6.69 3.49
C GLY A 110 16.63 7.71 4.17
N VAL A 111 17.00 9.00 4.12
CA VAL A 111 16.20 10.10 4.67
C VAL A 111 14.89 10.26 3.91
N LEU A 112 14.92 10.21 2.57
CA LEU A 112 13.70 10.26 1.75
C LEU A 112 12.76 9.08 2.07
N CYS A 113 13.30 7.88 2.27
CA CYS A 113 12.52 6.70 2.67
C CYS A 113 11.87 6.87 4.05
N MET A 114 12.59 7.44 5.02
CA MET A 114 12.04 7.70 6.35
C MET A 114 11.00 8.83 6.32
N GLY A 115 11.26 9.90 5.55
CA GLY A 115 10.30 10.98 5.34
C GLY A 115 9.02 10.49 4.67
N ALA A 116 9.13 9.63 3.66
CA ALA A 116 7.99 8.98 3.04
C ALA A 116 7.23 8.09 4.02
N ALA A 117 7.91 7.35 4.90
CA ALA A 117 7.25 6.55 5.93
C ALA A 117 6.49 7.41 6.96
N VAL A 118 7.06 8.56 7.35
CA VAL A 118 6.41 9.52 8.23
C VAL A 118 5.19 10.15 7.56
N GLN A 119 5.34 10.60 6.31
CA GLN A 119 4.22 11.15 5.55
C GLN A 119 3.12 10.10 5.34
N ALA A 120 3.49 8.87 5.00
CA ALA A 120 2.56 7.75 4.90
C ALA A 120 1.74 7.57 6.19
N PHE A 121 2.41 7.56 7.34
CA PHE A 121 1.76 7.39 8.64
C PHE A 121 0.75 8.50 8.97
N PHE A 122 1.01 9.74 8.55
CA PHE A 122 0.15 10.88 8.86
C PHE A 122 -0.96 11.13 7.84
N THR A 123 -0.78 10.73 6.57
CA THR A 123 -1.71 11.10 5.48
C THR A 123 -2.46 9.92 4.87
N TYR A 124 -2.06 8.67 5.11
CA TYR A 124 -2.65 7.49 4.47
C TYR A 124 -3.52 6.72 5.46
N PRO A 125 -4.86 6.87 5.43
CA PRO A 125 -5.75 6.02 6.20
C PRO A 125 -5.71 4.56 5.71
N GLU A 126 -6.05 3.63 6.60
CA GLU A 126 -6.18 2.21 6.30
C GLU A 126 -7.43 1.96 5.44
N THR A 127 -7.22 1.46 4.23
CA THR A 127 -8.27 1.18 3.23
C THR A 127 -8.63 -0.31 3.15
N ALA A 128 -7.86 -1.20 3.76
CA ALA A 128 -8.08 -2.64 3.62
C ALA A 128 -9.42 -3.10 4.20
N GLY A 129 -10.20 -3.80 3.38
CA GLY A 129 -11.49 -4.41 3.77
C GLY A 129 -12.69 -3.45 3.72
N LYS A 130 -12.51 -2.25 3.15
CA LYS A 130 -13.55 -1.21 3.04
C LYS A 130 -14.07 -1.09 1.62
N THR A 131 -15.30 -0.65 1.45
CA THR A 131 -15.82 -0.33 0.12
C THR A 131 -15.28 1.02 -0.36
N LEU A 132 -15.36 1.26 -1.67
CA LEU A 132 -14.87 2.50 -2.28
C LEU A 132 -15.59 3.75 -1.73
N GLU A 133 -16.88 3.61 -1.41
CA GLU A 133 -17.70 4.67 -0.82
C GLU A 133 -17.28 4.97 0.63
N GLU A 134 -16.92 3.94 1.40
CA GLU A 134 -16.38 4.12 2.77
C GLU A 134 -14.99 4.74 2.75
N ILE A 135 -14.19 4.44 1.72
CA ILE A 135 -12.88 5.05 1.51
C ILE A 135 -13.03 6.53 1.17
N GLU A 136 -14.00 6.91 0.33
CA GLU A 136 -14.28 8.32 0.05
C GLU A 136 -14.67 9.09 1.32
N GLN A 137 -15.46 8.48 2.21
CA GLN A 137 -15.80 9.06 3.52
C GLN A 137 -14.58 9.23 4.43
N LEU A 138 -13.60 8.32 4.39
CA LEU A 138 -12.36 8.43 5.16
C LEU A 138 -11.54 9.66 4.78
N PHE A 139 -11.59 10.08 3.51
CA PHE A 139 -10.90 11.28 3.01
C PHE A 139 -11.73 12.57 3.11
N SER A 140 -12.98 12.48 3.59
CA SER A 140 -13.83 13.65 3.81
C SER A 140 -13.36 14.50 4.99
N HIS A 141 -13.82 15.75 5.08
CA HIS A 141 -13.44 16.67 6.16
C HIS A 141 -13.88 16.19 7.56
N GLU A 142 -14.85 15.26 7.63
CA GLU A 142 -15.34 14.65 8.87
C GLU A 142 -14.68 13.28 9.15
N GLY A 143 -13.76 12.84 8.27
CA GLY A 143 -13.07 11.57 8.38
C GLY A 143 -12.15 11.47 9.60
N PRO A 144 -11.99 10.26 10.18
CA PRO A 144 -11.04 10.04 11.26
C PRO A 144 -9.60 10.27 10.79
N LEU A 145 -8.74 10.72 11.70
CA LEU A 145 -7.33 10.93 11.43
C LEU A 145 -6.68 9.62 10.91
N PRO A 146 -5.78 9.67 9.91
CA PRO A 146 -5.21 8.49 9.28
C PRO A 146 -4.65 7.44 10.25
N TRP A 147 -3.93 7.87 11.29
CA TRP A 147 -3.33 6.96 12.30
C TRP A 147 -4.33 6.37 13.32
N LYS A 148 -5.60 6.75 13.28
CA LYS A 148 -6.68 6.17 14.10
C LYS A 148 -7.52 5.14 13.34
N THR A 149 -7.31 5.02 12.04
CA THR A 149 -8.01 4.05 11.20
C THR A 149 -7.50 2.64 11.48
N LYS A 150 -8.39 1.65 11.40
CA LYS A 150 -8.08 0.24 11.62
C LYS A 150 -8.64 -0.58 10.47
N LYS A 151 -7.99 -1.71 10.19
CA LYS A 151 -8.53 -2.76 9.33
C LYS A 151 -9.91 -3.15 9.86
N GLY A 152 -10.92 -3.09 9.02
CA GLY A 152 -12.31 -3.39 9.40
C GLY A 152 -13.02 -4.12 8.28
N GLU A 153 -14.07 -4.85 8.65
CA GLU A 153 -15.03 -5.41 7.71
C GLU A 153 -15.95 -4.30 7.21
N SER A 154 -16.31 -4.37 5.93
CA SER A 154 -17.23 -3.44 5.27
C SER A 154 -18.53 -3.31 6.06
N THR A 155 -18.91 -2.09 6.45
CA THR A 155 -20.19 -1.82 7.12
C THR A 155 -21.36 -2.16 6.20
N LEU A 156 -21.13 -2.11 4.89
CA LEU A 156 -22.08 -2.52 3.86
C LEU A 156 -22.31 -4.03 3.85
N ASP A 157 -21.27 -4.84 4.02
CA ASP A 157 -21.42 -6.31 4.07
C ASP A 157 -22.25 -6.71 5.31
N ALA A 158 -21.99 -6.08 6.45
CA ALA A 158 -22.78 -6.26 7.66
C ALA A 158 -24.27 -5.87 7.44
N LYS A 159 -24.53 -4.74 6.76
CA LYS A 159 -25.91 -4.29 6.45
C LYS A 159 -26.61 -5.18 5.43
N VAL A 160 -25.90 -5.67 4.41
CA VAL A 160 -26.46 -6.60 3.41
C VAL A 160 -26.85 -7.91 4.09
N GLN A 161 -26.03 -8.40 5.02
CA GLN A 161 -26.33 -9.61 5.78
C GLN A 161 -27.51 -9.40 6.72
N GLU A 162 -27.61 -8.25 7.38
CA GLU A 162 -28.76 -7.90 8.22
C GLU A 162 -30.06 -7.80 7.41
N ILE A 163 -30.04 -7.21 6.21
CA ILE A 163 -31.20 -7.16 5.31
C ILE A 163 -31.56 -8.57 4.80
N ALA A 164 -30.56 -9.40 4.48
CA ALA A 164 -30.77 -10.78 4.05
C ALA A 164 -31.42 -11.63 5.16
N ASP A 165 -30.96 -11.47 6.40
CA ASP A 165 -31.52 -12.15 7.57
C ASP A 165 -32.95 -11.67 7.84
N GLN A 166 -33.21 -10.35 7.80
CA GLN A 166 -34.57 -9.80 7.96
C GLN A 166 -35.53 -10.25 6.85
N SER A 167 -35.05 -10.39 5.62
CA SER A 167 -35.88 -10.85 4.50
C SER A 167 -36.11 -12.36 4.51
N ALA A 168 -35.15 -13.15 5.00
CA ALA A 168 -35.34 -14.57 5.29
C ALA A 168 -36.37 -14.78 6.42
N GLU A 169 -36.29 -13.98 7.49
CA GLU A 169 -37.21 -14.04 8.62
C GLU A 169 -38.64 -13.65 8.20
N LYS A 170 -38.80 -12.59 7.40
CA LYS A 170 -40.10 -12.23 6.79
C LYS A 170 -40.67 -13.32 5.89
N ARG A 171 -39.85 -13.98 5.06
CA ARG A 171 -40.30 -15.10 4.22
C ARG A 171 -40.77 -16.29 5.05
N MET A 172 -40.05 -16.62 6.12
CA MET A 172 -40.42 -17.70 7.04
C MET A 172 -41.71 -17.40 7.80
N MET A 173 -41.93 -16.15 8.22
CA MET A 173 -43.21 -15.73 8.83
C MET A 173 -44.38 -15.86 7.85
N GLY A 174 -44.22 -15.39 6.61
CA GLY A 174 -45.27 -15.51 5.59
C GLY A 174 -45.64 -16.97 5.27
N MET A 175 -44.66 -17.85 5.12
CA MET A 175 -44.91 -19.29 4.91
C MET A 175 -45.64 -19.94 6.09
N ARG A 176 -45.36 -19.49 7.32
CA ARG A 176 -46.01 -20.02 8.52
C ARG A 176 -47.47 -19.56 8.65
N GLU A 177 -47.76 -18.33 8.23
CA GLU A 177 -49.12 -17.81 8.15
C GLU A 177 -49.93 -18.54 7.06
N GLU A 178 -49.38 -18.76 5.87
CA GLU A 178 -50.05 -19.50 4.79
C GLU A 178 -50.32 -20.97 5.17
N MET A 179 -49.36 -21.66 5.80
CA MET A 179 -49.60 -23.02 6.30
C MET A 179 -50.62 -23.08 7.44
N GLY A 180 -50.69 -22.03 8.26
CA GLY A 180 -51.70 -21.89 9.32
C GLY A 180 -53.10 -21.68 8.75
N ALA A 181 -53.22 -20.76 7.78
CA ALA A 181 -54.47 -20.44 7.08
C ALA A 181 -54.99 -21.63 6.28
N GLY A 182 -54.12 -22.34 5.55
CA GLY A 182 -54.49 -23.55 4.81
C GLY A 182 -54.97 -24.70 5.71
N LYS A 183 -54.43 -24.80 6.93
CA LYS A 183 -54.93 -25.76 7.95
C LYS A 183 -56.30 -25.36 8.50
N SER A 184 -56.55 -24.09 8.76
CA SER A 184 -57.88 -23.64 9.22
C SER A 184 -58.94 -23.84 8.14
N GLU A 185 -58.61 -23.56 6.88
CA GLU A 185 -59.54 -23.68 5.74
C GLU A 185 -59.83 -25.15 5.39
N GLN A 186 -58.85 -26.05 5.54
CA GLN A 186 -59.08 -27.50 5.46
C GLN A 186 -59.95 -28.03 6.61
N VAL A 187 -59.78 -27.53 7.83
CA VAL A 187 -60.59 -27.97 8.98
C VAL A 187 -62.03 -27.47 8.84
N GLU A 188 -62.25 -26.25 8.34
CA GLU A 188 -63.60 -25.73 8.05
C GLU A 188 -64.33 -26.56 6.99
N ASN A 189 -63.65 -26.96 5.91
CA ASN A 189 -64.23 -27.79 4.84
C ASN A 189 -64.57 -29.24 5.26
N ILE A 190 -63.97 -29.77 6.34
CA ILE A 190 -64.26 -31.12 6.85
C ILE A 190 -65.43 -31.10 7.86
N THR A 191 -65.81 -29.92 8.36
CA THR A 191 -66.84 -29.77 9.41
C THR A 191 -68.21 -29.35 8.85
N GLN A 192 -68.32 -29.11 7.54
CA GLN A 192 -69.59 -28.98 6.80
C GLN A 192 -70.00 -30.31 6.14
#